data_AF-A0A7K8Z9Y9-F1
#
_entry.id   AF-A0A7K8Z9Y9-F1
#
_cell.length_a   1.000
_cell.length_b   1.000
_cell.length_c   1.000
_cell.angle_alpha   90.00
_cell.angle_beta   90.00
_cell.angle_gamma   90.00
#
_symmetry.space_group_name_H-M   'P 1'
#
loop_
_entity.id
_entity.type
_entity.pdbx_description
1 polymer ?
#
loop_
_entity_poly.entity_id
_entity_poly.type
_entity_poly.pdbx_seq_one_letter_code
_entity_poly.pdbx_strand_id
1 'polypeptide(L)'
;YLEAMKEDLAEWFNTLYDLDIQVDTFLESLETGCHLCRHANNVNRTALDFQERHPEAAARMRVPQNEVVFQAKNVVPGSFIARDNVSNFIQWCRQDLGIQDVLMFETNDLVLKKNEKNFVLCLLEVARRGSKFGMLAPMLIQMEEEIEEEMRDQMADGALGTRRESRDARAGAFPGRARPITLCDLKNLDELVREILGCCSCPSQFPMVKVSEGKYKVGDSNTLIFVRVLRSHVMVRVGGGWDTLEHYLDKHDPCRCAAL
;
A
#
# COMPACT_ATOMS: atom_id res chain seq x y z
N TYR A 1 -9.99 -5.95 6.58
CA TYR A 1 -8.69 -5.46 6.09
C TYR A 1 -8.65 -5.17 4.59
N LEU A 2 -9.15 -6.04 3.69
CA LEU A 2 -9.14 -5.77 2.23
C LEU A 2 -9.94 -4.53 1.84
N GLU A 3 -11.03 -4.24 2.53
CA GLU A 3 -11.85 -3.05 2.29
C GLU A 3 -11.03 -1.76 2.43
N ALA A 4 -10.26 -1.62 3.51
CA ALA A 4 -9.36 -0.47 3.73
C ALA A 4 -8.33 -0.30 2.60
N MET A 5 -7.80 -1.41 2.08
CA MET A 5 -6.87 -1.39 0.94
C MET A 5 -7.55 -0.98 -0.37
N LYS A 6 -8.78 -1.47 -0.62
CA LYS A 6 -9.57 -1.07 -1.80
C LYS A 6 -9.93 0.41 -1.75
N GLU A 7 -10.28 0.93 -0.58
CA GLU A 7 -10.63 2.34 -0.38
C GLU A 7 -9.43 3.27 -0.67
N ASP A 8 -8.24 2.94 -0.16
CA ASP A 8 -7.00 3.68 -0.44
C ASP A 8 -6.62 3.64 -1.93
N LEU A 9 -6.73 2.47 -2.57
CA LEU A 9 -6.49 2.33 -4.01
C LEU A 9 -7.52 3.07 -4.87
N ALA A 10 -8.79 3.10 -4.46
CA ALA A 10 -9.85 3.81 -5.15
C ALA A 10 -9.58 5.32 -5.15
N GLU A 11 -9.28 5.90 -3.98
CA GLU A 11 -8.90 7.32 -3.89
C GLU A 11 -7.66 7.62 -4.72
N TRP A 12 -6.66 6.74 -4.68
CA TRP A 12 -5.44 6.92 -5.45
C TRP A 12 -5.71 6.97 -6.96
N PHE A 13 -6.54 6.07 -7.49
CA PHE A 13 -6.95 6.10 -8.90
C PHE A 13 -7.77 7.34 -9.22
N ASN A 14 -8.71 7.72 -8.35
CA ASN A 14 -9.53 8.92 -8.52
C ASN A 14 -8.65 10.17 -8.60
N THR A 15 -7.65 10.27 -7.73
CA THR A 15 -6.69 11.39 -7.70
C THR A 15 -5.82 11.45 -8.95
N LEU A 16 -5.36 10.30 -9.45
CA LEU A 16 -4.47 10.24 -10.62
C LEU A 16 -5.20 10.49 -11.95
N TYR A 17 -6.48 10.11 -12.05
CA TYR A 17 -7.17 9.98 -13.34
C TYR A 17 -8.53 10.67 -13.39
N ASP A 18 -8.92 11.42 -12.36
CA ASP A 18 -10.22 12.10 -12.25
C ASP A 18 -11.38 11.11 -12.47
N LEU A 19 -11.35 10.04 -11.68
CA LEU A 19 -12.36 8.97 -11.69
C LEU A 19 -13.27 9.10 -10.46
N ASP A 20 -14.40 8.40 -10.51
CA ASP A 20 -15.36 8.29 -9.41
C ASP A 20 -15.53 6.82 -8.98
N ILE A 21 -14.40 6.19 -8.66
CA ILE A 21 -14.38 4.81 -8.17
C ILE A 21 -14.74 4.81 -6.69
N GLN A 22 -15.72 3.98 -6.32
CA GLN A 22 -16.14 3.75 -4.94
C GLN A 22 -15.60 2.40 -4.45
N VAL A 23 -15.53 2.19 -3.14
CA VAL A 23 -14.94 0.97 -2.55
C VAL A 23 -15.71 -0.31 -2.90
N ASP A 24 -17.04 -0.19 -3.02
CA ASP A 24 -17.98 -1.26 -3.39
C ASP A 24 -17.92 -1.58 -4.90
N THR A 25 -17.71 -0.55 -5.73
CA THR A 25 -17.58 -0.68 -7.19
C THR A 25 -16.13 -0.80 -7.68
N PHE A 26 -15.16 -0.95 -6.76
CA PHE A 26 -13.73 -0.88 -7.09
C PHE A 26 -13.30 -1.87 -8.18
N LEU A 27 -13.71 -3.14 -8.06
CA LEU A 27 -13.36 -4.16 -9.05
C LEU A 27 -14.11 -3.93 -10.37
N GLU A 28 -15.40 -3.59 -10.31
CA GLU A 28 -16.25 -3.34 -11.48
C GLU A 28 -15.73 -2.18 -12.31
N SER A 29 -15.26 -1.13 -11.65
CA SER A 29 -14.67 0.03 -12.29
C SER A 29 -13.38 -0.29 -13.06
N LEU A 30 -12.68 -1.36 -12.67
CA LEU A 30 -11.38 -1.74 -13.24
C LEU A 30 -11.45 -2.99 -14.14
N GLU A 31 -12.58 -3.71 -14.17
CA GLU A 31 -12.69 -5.02 -14.83
C GLU A 31 -12.61 -4.99 -16.36
N THR A 32 -12.75 -3.82 -16.97
CA THR A 32 -12.49 -3.62 -18.41
C THR A 32 -10.99 -3.64 -18.75
N GLY A 33 -10.11 -3.54 -17.76
CA GLY A 33 -8.66 -3.42 -17.91
C GLY A 33 -8.18 -2.07 -18.47
N CYS A 34 -9.08 -1.20 -18.95
CA CYS A 34 -8.72 0.06 -19.60
C CYS A 34 -7.94 1.00 -18.67
N HIS A 35 -8.42 1.18 -17.43
CA HIS A 35 -7.75 2.03 -16.44
C HIS A 35 -6.41 1.42 -15.98
N LEU A 36 -6.31 0.10 -15.94
CA LEU A 36 -5.07 -0.61 -15.58
C LEU A 36 -3.99 -0.41 -16.66
N CYS A 37 -4.32 -0.64 -17.93
CA CYS A 37 -3.39 -0.43 -19.03
C CYS A 37 -3.00 1.05 -19.18
N ARG A 38 -3.96 1.98 -19.02
CA ARG A 38 -3.66 3.41 -18.96
C ARG A 38 -2.69 3.74 -17.82
N HIS A 39 -2.90 3.14 -16.64
CA HIS A 39 -2.01 3.33 -15.50
C HIS A 39 -0.60 2.81 -15.80
N ALA A 40 -0.46 1.60 -16.35
CA ALA A 40 0.83 1.05 -16.75
C ALA A 40 1.59 1.96 -17.72
N ASN A 41 0.91 2.51 -18.74
CA ASN A 41 1.54 3.45 -19.66
C ASN A 41 1.94 4.78 -19.00
N ASN A 42 1.19 5.23 -18.00
CA ASN A 42 1.58 6.40 -17.20
C ASN A 42 2.82 6.11 -16.34
N VAL A 43 2.94 4.91 -15.76
CA VAL A 43 4.15 4.45 -15.07
C VAL A 43 5.34 4.46 -16.02
N ASN A 44 5.19 3.88 -17.22
CA ASN A 44 6.24 3.89 -18.24
C ASN A 44 6.74 5.29 -18.54
N ARG A 45 5.82 6.22 -18.85
CA ARG A 45 6.18 7.62 -19.13
C ARG A 45 6.90 8.28 -17.95
N THR A 46 6.39 8.11 -16.74
CA THR A 46 7.00 8.69 -15.53
C THR A 46 8.39 8.10 -15.28
N ALA A 47 8.57 6.80 -15.51
CA ALA A 47 9.84 6.12 -15.34
C ALA A 47 10.89 6.55 -16.37
N LEU A 48 10.47 6.80 -17.62
CA LEU A 48 11.32 7.39 -18.66
C LEU A 48 11.75 8.81 -18.29
N ASP A 49 10.81 9.68 -17.89
CA ASP A 49 11.13 11.04 -17.46
C ASP A 49 12.06 11.04 -16.23
N PHE A 50 11.92 10.06 -15.33
CA PHE A 50 12.81 9.86 -14.20
C PHE A 50 14.21 9.43 -14.65
N GLN A 51 14.30 8.49 -15.59
CA GLN A 51 15.57 8.00 -16.13
C GLN A 51 16.37 9.12 -16.81
N GLU A 52 15.71 10.00 -17.57
CA GLU A 52 16.36 11.16 -18.20
C GLU A 52 16.91 12.15 -17.17
N ARG A 53 16.16 12.39 -16.09
CA ARG A 53 16.57 13.32 -15.02
C ARG A 53 17.60 12.74 -14.06
N HIS A 54 17.58 11.42 -13.85
CA HIS A 54 18.36 10.71 -12.84
C HIS A 54 18.97 9.40 -13.36
N PRO A 55 19.84 9.44 -14.38
CA PRO A 55 20.33 8.25 -15.07
C PRO A 55 21.11 7.28 -14.15
N GLU A 56 21.90 7.81 -13.20
CA GLU A 56 22.67 6.98 -12.26
C GLU A 56 21.77 6.22 -11.28
N ALA A 57 20.68 6.85 -10.82
CA ALA A 57 19.70 6.20 -9.94
C ALA A 57 18.91 5.14 -10.73
N ALA A 58 18.44 5.51 -11.93
CA ALA A 58 17.67 4.63 -12.81
C ALA A 58 18.47 3.39 -13.25
N ALA A 59 19.79 3.48 -13.41
CA ALA A 59 20.66 2.34 -13.75
C ALA A 59 20.62 1.20 -12.71
N ARG A 60 20.18 1.48 -11.48
CA ARG A 60 20.02 0.48 -10.40
C ARG A 60 18.58 -0.04 -10.26
N MET A 61 17.68 0.42 -11.12
CA MET A 61 16.26 0.16 -11.05
C MET A 61 15.78 -0.59 -12.30
N ARG A 62 14.68 -1.32 -12.16
CA ARG A 62 14.00 -1.93 -13.30
C ARG A 62 13.03 -0.89 -13.90
N VAL A 63 13.52 -0.13 -14.88
CA VAL A 63 12.72 0.87 -15.60
C VAL A 63 11.88 0.15 -16.66
N PRO A 64 10.53 0.22 -16.61
CA PRO A 64 9.69 -0.39 -17.63
C PRO A 64 9.76 0.40 -18.94
N GLN A 65 9.77 -0.31 -20.08
CA GLN A 65 10.01 0.32 -21.40
C GLN A 65 8.92 0.01 -22.42
N ASN A 66 8.19 -1.09 -22.26
CA ASN A 66 7.22 -1.53 -23.26
C ASN A 66 5.85 -0.92 -23.00
N GLU A 67 5.29 -0.25 -24.02
CA GLU A 67 3.91 0.23 -24.00
C GLU A 67 2.94 -0.95 -23.90
N VAL A 68 1.97 -0.82 -23.01
CA VAL A 68 0.85 -1.75 -22.88
C VAL A 68 -0.22 -1.35 -23.89
N VAL A 69 -0.33 -2.13 -24.96
CA VAL A 69 -1.37 -1.95 -25.99
C VAL A 69 -2.70 -2.49 -25.44
N PHE A 70 -3.78 -1.70 -25.60
CA PHE A 70 -5.10 -2.09 -25.13
C PHE A 70 -6.20 -1.43 -25.96
N GLN A 71 -7.37 -2.07 -26.00
CA GLN A 71 -8.57 -1.49 -26.62
C GLN A 71 -9.25 -0.58 -25.59
N ALA A 72 -9.38 0.71 -25.89
CA ALA A 72 -9.97 1.68 -24.95
C ALA A 72 -11.46 1.96 -25.20
N LYS A 73 -11.97 1.66 -26.41
CA LYS A 73 -13.32 2.03 -26.84
C LYS A 73 -14.22 0.81 -26.95
N ASN A 74 -15.48 0.98 -26.52
CA ASN A 74 -16.54 -0.03 -26.61
C ASN A 74 -16.17 -1.37 -25.95
N VAL A 75 -15.38 -1.32 -24.86
CA VAL A 75 -15.05 -2.51 -24.09
C VAL A 75 -16.16 -2.79 -23.11
N VAL A 76 -16.83 -3.93 -23.32
CA VAL A 76 -17.88 -4.39 -22.41
C VAL A 76 -17.22 -5.15 -21.25
N PRO A 77 -17.59 -4.87 -19.99
CA PRO A 77 -17.16 -5.66 -18.85
C PRO A 77 -17.44 -7.16 -19.04
N GLY A 78 -16.53 -8.03 -18.59
CA GLY A 78 -16.68 -9.48 -18.78
C GLY A 78 -16.50 -9.98 -20.22
N SER A 79 -16.19 -9.13 -21.20
CA SER A 79 -15.92 -9.55 -22.57
C SER A 79 -14.54 -10.19 -22.76
N PHE A 80 -14.30 -10.82 -23.91
CA PHE A 80 -12.96 -11.29 -24.30
C PHE A 80 -11.96 -10.13 -24.42
N ILE A 81 -12.41 -8.97 -24.90
CA ILE A 81 -11.57 -7.76 -25.02
C ILE A 81 -11.15 -7.24 -23.63
N ALA A 82 -12.09 -7.23 -22.68
CA ALA A 82 -11.77 -6.86 -21.29
C ALA A 82 -10.72 -7.81 -20.69
N ARG A 83 -10.88 -9.13 -20.89
CA ARG A 83 -9.89 -10.12 -20.44
C ARG A 83 -8.53 -9.95 -21.11
N ASP A 84 -8.51 -9.61 -22.39
CA ASP A 84 -7.27 -9.34 -23.15
C ASP A 84 -6.54 -8.12 -22.61
N ASN A 85 -7.25 -7.00 -22.38
CA ASN A 85 -6.69 -5.82 -21.73
C ASN A 85 -6.07 -6.15 -20.36
N VAL A 86 -6.81 -6.88 -19.51
CA VAL A 86 -6.30 -7.28 -18.19
C VAL A 86 -5.09 -8.21 -18.33
N SER A 87 -5.09 -9.12 -19.30
CA SER A 87 -3.94 -9.99 -19.59
C SER A 87 -2.70 -9.20 -20.00
N ASN A 88 -2.84 -8.17 -20.83
CA ASN A 88 -1.74 -7.29 -21.25
C ASN A 88 -1.15 -6.54 -20.05
N PHE A 89 -2.00 -6.05 -19.15
CA PHE A 89 -1.55 -5.44 -17.89
C PHE A 89 -0.79 -6.42 -16.99
N ILE A 90 -1.33 -7.63 -16.78
CA ILE A 90 -0.67 -8.69 -16.00
C ILE A 90 0.70 -9.04 -16.60
N GLN A 91 0.79 -9.13 -17.93
CA GLN A 91 2.04 -9.40 -18.62
C GLN A 91 3.07 -8.30 -18.36
N TRP A 92 2.67 -7.04 -18.48
CA TRP A 92 3.52 -5.88 -18.18
C TRP A 92 3.99 -5.86 -16.72
N CYS A 93 3.10 -6.11 -15.76
CA CYS A 93 3.47 -6.19 -14.34
C CYS A 93 4.62 -7.20 -14.10
N ARG A 94 4.56 -8.37 -14.75
CA ARG A 94 5.58 -9.42 -14.63
C ARG A 94 6.87 -9.08 -15.40
N GLN A 95 6.73 -8.66 -16.66
CA GLN A 95 7.85 -8.55 -17.60
C GLN A 95 8.56 -7.20 -17.58
N ASP A 96 7.85 -6.12 -17.29
CA ASP A 96 8.41 -4.77 -17.32
C ASP A 96 8.65 -4.26 -15.90
N LEU A 97 7.62 -4.32 -15.04
CA LEU A 97 7.72 -3.79 -13.68
C LEU A 97 8.40 -4.76 -12.71
N GLY A 98 8.41 -6.06 -13.01
CA GLY A 98 9.09 -7.09 -12.23
C GLY A 98 8.41 -7.44 -10.92
N ILE A 99 7.09 -7.51 -10.93
CA ILE A 99 6.29 -8.01 -9.81
C ILE A 99 6.48 -9.52 -9.71
N GLN A 100 6.72 -10.01 -8.48
CA GLN A 100 6.92 -11.44 -8.22
C GLN A 100 5.59 -12.20 -8.34
N ASP A 101 5.64 -13.44 -8.83
CA ASP A 101 4.43 -14.25 -9.07
C ASP A 101 3.56 -14.46 -7.83
N VAL A 102 4.14 -14.43 -6.62
CA VAL A 102 3.39 -14.52 -5.36
C VAL A 102 2.43 -13.34 -5.12
N LEU A 103 2.66 -12.20 -5.79
CA LEU A 103 1.81 -11.01 -5.74
C LEU A 103 0.94 -10.85 -6.99
N MET A 104 1.13 -11.69 -8.01
CA MET A 104 0.39 -11.60 -9.26
C MET A 104 -1.04 -12.13 -9.11
N PHE A 105 -1.94 -11.63 -9.96
CA PHE A 105 -3.32 -12.08 -10.08
C PHE A 105 -3.58 -12.61 -11.50
N GLU A 106 -4.68 -13.34 -11.66
CA GLU A 106 -5.17 -13.84 -12.95
C GLU A 106 -6.31 -12.97 -13.49
N THR A 107 -6.57 -13.03 -14.79
CA THR A 107 -7.68 -12.27 -15.41
C THR A 107 -9.04 -12.58 -14.76
N ASN A 108 -9.27 -13.84 -14.36
CA ASN A 108 -10.50 -14.25 -13.69
C ASN A 108 -10.62 -13.75 -12.25
N ASP A 109 -9.52 -13.41 -11.58
CA ASP A 109 -9.54 -12.87 -10.22
C ASP A 109 -10.25 -11.52 -10.19
N LEU A 110 -10.07 -10.71 -11.24
CA LEU A 110 -10.74 -9.43 -11.43
C LEU A 110 -12.10 -9.60 -12.13
N VAL A 111 -12.11 -10.21 -13.32
CA VAL A 111 -13.30 -10.23 -14.20
C VAL A 111 -14.43 -11.11 -13.66
N LEU A 112 -14.10 -12.17 -12.91
CA LEU A 112 -15.08 -13.04 -12.27
C LEU A 112 -15.08 -12.87 -10.74
N LYS A 113 -14.35 -11.87 -10.23
CA LYS A 113 -14.18 -11.59 -8.80
C LYS A 113 -13.81 -12.83 -7.96
N LYS A 114 -13.01 -13.75 -8.53
CA LYS A 114 -12.64 -15.01 -7.87
C LYS A 114 -11.69 -14.81 -6.69
N ASN A 115 -10.81 -13.81 -6.77
CA ASN A 115 -9.81 -13.55 -5.75
C ASN A 115 -9.40 -12.07 -5.73
N GLU A 116 -10.19 -11.25 -5.03
CA GLU A 116 -9.92 -9.82 -4.91
C GLU A 116 -8.59 -9.53 -4.21
N LYS A 117 -8.15 -10.41 -3.31
CA LYS A 117 -6.93 -10.24 -2.52
C LYS A 117 -5.70 -10.13 -3.41
N ASN A 118 -5.51 -11.07 -4.34
CA ASN A 118 -4.34 -11.05 -5.21
C ASN A 118 -4.32 -9.82 -6.10
N PHE A 119 -5.49 -9.40 -6.60
CA PHE A 119 -5.61 -8.18 -7.41
C PHE A 119 -5.19 -6.94 -6.61
N VAL A 120 -5.71 -6.77 -5.40
CA VAL A 120 -5.36 -5.65 -4.51
C VAL A 120 -3.87 -5.62 -4.15
N LEU A 121 -3.29 -6.79 -3.81
CA LEU A 121 -1.86 -6.89 -3.48
C LEU A 121 -0.97 -6.57 -4.69
N CYS A 122 -1.33 -7.04 -5.88
CA CYS A 122 -0.63 -6.71 -7.11
C CYS A 122 -0.63 -5.19 -7.34
N LEU A 123 -1.78 -4.54 -7.18
CA LEU A 123 -1.92 -3.12 -7.46
C LEU A 123 -1.17 -2.24 -6.44
N LEU A 124 -1.13 -2.64 -5.17
CA LEU A 124 -0.26 -2.02 -4.16
C LEU A 124 1.23 -2.16 -4.54
N GLU A 125 1.65 -3.31 -5.07
CA GLU A 125 3.03 -3.47 -5.54
C GLU A 125 3.32 -2.62 -6.79
N VAL A 126 2.36 -2.48 -7.71
CA VAL A 126 2.48 -1.53 -8.84
C VAL A 126 2.69 -0.11 -8.32
N ALA A 127 1.89 0.31 -7.34
CA ALA A 127 2.03 1.62 -6.72
C ALA A 127 3.38 1.82 -6.02
N ARG A 128 3.85 0.80 -5.28
CA ARG A 128 5.17 0.78 -4.63
C ARG A 128 6.31 0.95 -5.63
N ARG A 129 6.23 0.30 -6.79
CA ARG A 129 7.25 0.44 -7.85
C ARG A 129 7.14 1.80 -8.53
N GLY A 130 5.92 2.25 -8.82
CA GLY A 130 5.65 3.55 -9.42
C GLY A 130 6.15 4.73 -8.58
N SER A 131 6.01 4.66 -7.25
CA SER A 131 6.47 5.72 -6.33
C SER A 131 7.98 5.97 -6.44
N LYS A 132 8.78 4.94 -6.73
CA LYS A 132 10.23 5.08 -6.91
C LYS A 132 10.61 5.88 -8.14
N PHE A 133 9.70 6.02 -9.11
CA PHE A 133 9.86 6.90 -10.27
C PHE A 133 9.27 8.31 -10.04
N GLY A 134 8.68 8.57 -8.88
CA GLY A 134 8.09 9.86 -8.52
C GLY A 134 6.59 9.96 -8.79
N MET A 135 5.89 8.85 -9.07
CA MET A 135 4.43 8.86 -9.09
C MET A 135 3.87 9.09 -7.69
N LEU A 136 2.68 9.72 -7.62
CA LEU A 136 1.91 9.75 -6.38
C LEU A 136 1.64 8.31 -5.92
N ALA A 137 1.83 8.04 -4.64
CA ALA A 137 1.59 6.75 -4.02
C ALA A 137 0.32 6.79 -3.15
N PRO A 138 -0.42 5.69 -3.01
CA PRO A 138 -1.52 5.59 -2.05
C PRO A 138 -0.99 5.67 -0.61
N MET A 139 -1.86 6.00 0.35
CA MET A 139 -1.41 6.28 1.73
C MET A 139 -0.73 5.08 2.38
N LEU A 140 -1.16 3.84 2.08
CA LEU A 140 -0.53 2.63 2.60
C LEU A 140 0.95 2.53 2.25
N ILE A 141 1.33 2.93 1.03
CA ILE A 141 2.73 2.90 0.59
C ILE A 141 3.51 4.05 1.24
N GLN A 142 2.90 5.23 1.40
CA GLN A 142 3.53 6.36 2.08
C GLN A 142 3.83 6.02 3.55
N MET A 143 2.87 5.40 4.25
CA MET A 143 3.05 4.95 5.63
C MET A 143 4.13 3.86 5.76
N GLU A 144 4.28 2.97 4.76
CA GLU A 144 5.39 2.00 4.76
C GLU A 144 6.74 2.68 4.68
N GLU A 145 6.90 3.64 3.77
CA GLU A 145 8.15 4.39 3.61
C GLU A 145 8.48 5.19 4.87
N GLU A 146 7.48 5.79 5.51
CA GLU A 146 7.60 6.48 6.80
C GLU A 146 8.08 5.52 7.90
N ILE A 147 7.43 4.35 8.05
CA ILE A 147 7.83 3.34 9.05
C ILE A 147 9.25 2.85 8.78
N GLU A 148 9.60 2.58 7.52
CA GLU A 148 10.96 2.17 7.14
C GLU A 148 12.01 3.24 7.46
N GLU A 149 11.68 4.52 7.29
CA GLU A 149 12.53 5.66 7.67
C GLU A 149 12.73 5.71 9.19
N GLU A 150 11.64 5.64 9.97
CA GLU A 150 11.70 5.59 11.44
C GLU A 150 12.52 4.40 11.97
N MET A 151 12.42 3.24 11.31
CA MET A 151 13.16 2.03 11.68
C MET A 151 14.66 2.20 11.41
N ARG A 152 15.04 2.82 10.28
CA ARG A 152 16.44 3.09 9.95
C ARG A 152 17.07 4.06 10.95
N ASP A 153 16.36 5.13 11.31
CA ASP A 153 16.87 6.14 12.24
C ASP A 153 17.11 5.55 13.65
N GLN A 154 16.19 4.73 14.15
CA GLN A 154 16.37 4.03 15.43
C GLN A 154 17.57 3.08 15.43
N MET A 155 17.84 2.40 14.31
CA MET A 155 19.02 1.54 14.19
C MET A 155 20.31 2.35 14.17
N ALA A 156 20.31 3.53 13.51
CA ALA A 156 21.46 4.42 13.47
C ALA A 156 21.79 5.00 14.86
N ASP A 157 20.77 5.45 15.60
CA ASP A 157 20.91 5.96 16.97
C ASP A 157 21.33 4.86 17.96
N GLY A 158 20.86 3.63 17.77
CA GLY A 158 21.25 2.47 18.59
C GLY A 158 22.69 2.00 18.37
N ALA A 159 23.25 2.22 17.16
CA ALA A 159 24.63 1.85 16.83
C ALA A 159 25.66 2.90 17.27
N LEU A 160 25.25 4.18 17.37
CA LEU A 160 26.09 5.30 17.80
C LEU A 160 25.78 5.65 19.27
N GLY A 161 26.31 4.85 20.20
CA GLY A 161 26.19 5.06 21.66
C GLY A 161 26.87 6.32 22.21
N THR A 162 26.63 7.50 21.64
CA THR A 162 27.14 8.78 22.15
C THR A 162 26.11 9.89 22.01
N ARG A 163 25.66 10.38 23.16
CA ARG A 163 24.95 11.64 23.38
C ARG A 163 25.65 12.77 22.62
N ARG A 164 24.95 13.49 21.74
CA ARG A 164 25.07 14.95 21.60
C ARG A 164 24.00 15.59 20.72
N GLU A 165 23.23 16.45 21.39
CA GLU A 165 22.84 17.82 21.02
C GLU A 165 22.52 18.13 19.56
N SER A 166 21.27 18.56 19.36
CA SER A 166 20.77 19.44 18.31
C SER A 166 21.82 19.94 17.33
N ARG A 167 21.86 19.32 16.16
CA ARG A 167 22.49 19.91 14.98
C ARG A 167 21.43 20.07 13.89
N ASP A 168 21.06 21.32 13.70
CA ASP A 168 20.44 21.79 12.48
C ASP A 168 21.28 21.42 11.24
N ALA A 169 20.54 21.26 10.14
CA ALA A 169 20.93 21.41 8.75
C ALA A 169 21.52 20.21 7.97
N ARG A 170 20.63 19.72 7.09
CA ARG A 170 20.86 19.49 5.64
C ARG A 170 21.77 18.33 5.24
N ALA A 171 21.14 17.19 4.96
CA ALA A 171 21.67 16.18 4.06
C ALA A 171 20.59 15.69 3.08
N GLY A 172 20.79 15.99 1.78
CA GLY A 172 20.31 15.19 0.65
C GLY A 172 18.80 15.00 0.45
N ALA A 173 18.03 16.07 0.28
CA ALA A 173 16.68 15.96 -0.26
C ALA A 173 16.73 15.50 -1.73
N PHE A 174 16.25 14.29 -2.01
CA PHE A 174 15.88 13.90 -3.37
C PHE A 174 14.81 14.88 -3.89
N PRO A 175 15.00 15.52 -5.06
CA PRO A 175 14.07 16.52 -5.54
C PRO A 175 12.89 15.81 -6.23
N GLY A 176 11.75 15.72 -5.55
CA GLY A 176 10.50 15.29 -6.19
C GLY A 176 9.50 14.49 -5.36
N ARG A 177 9.54 14.49 -4.02
CA ARG A 177 8.47 13.85 -3.21
C ARG A 177 7.11 14.46 -3.61
N ALA A 178 6.27 13.67 -4.28
CA ALA A 178 4.90 14.05 -4.61
C ALA A 178 4.18 14.47 -3.32
N ARG A 179 3.38 15.53 -3.39
CA ARG A 179 2.64 16.04 -2.24
C ARG A 179 1.80 14.90 -1.65
N PRO A 180 1.85 14.65 -0.32
CA PRO A 180 1.00 13.67 0.31
C PRO A 180 -0.46 14.00 -0.01
N ILE A 181 -1.27 12.98 -0.33
CA ILE A 181 -2.70 13.06 -0.06
C ILE A 181 -2.81 13.44 1.41
N THR A 182 -3.55 14.51 1.71
CA THR A 182 -3.60 15.12 3.04
C THR A 182 -3.84 14.04 4.09
N LEU A 183 -2.84 13.79 4.95
CA LEU A 183 -2.96 12.94 6.13
C LEU A 183 -4.11 13.49 6.98
N CYS A 184 -5.27 12.85 6.91
CA CYS A 184 -6.44 13.22 7.71
C CYS A 184 -6.09 13.13 9.21
N ASP A 185 -6.64 14.07 10.00
CA ASP A 185 -6.26 14.44 11.36
C ASP A 185 -5.85 13.29 12.29
N LEU A 186 -4.56 13.23 12.62
CA LEU A 186 -3.89 12.33 13.57
C LEU A 186 -4.34 12.49 15.05
N LYS A 187 -5.46 13.15 15.32
CA LYS A 187 -5.78 13.58 16.69
C LYS A 187 -6.36 12.51 17.60
N ASN A 188 -6.37 11.23 17.23
CA ASN A 188 -6.82 10.22 18.20
C ASN A 188 -6.39 8.75 18.00
N LEU A 189 -5.22 8.49 17.41
CA LEU A 189 -4.77 7.10 17.20
C LEU A 189 -4.87 6.25 18.48
N ASP A 190 -4.44 6.78 19.64
CA ASP A 190 -4.48 6.06 20.91
C ASP A 190 -5.92 5.78 21.38
N GLU A 191 -6.85 6.72 21.21
CA GLU A 191 -8.24 6.51 21.63
C GLU A 191 -8.91 5.48 20.71
N LEU A 192 -8.68 5.54 19.40
CA LEU A 192 -9.17 4.52 18.46
C LEU A 192 -8.62 3.13 18.79
N VAL A 193 -7.33 3.03 19.14
CA VAL A 193 -6.72 1.76 19.57
C VAL A 193 -7.37 1.27 20.87
N ARG A 194 -7.60 2.15 21.85
CA ARG A 194 -8.27 1.79 23.11
C ARG A 194 -9.73 1.35 22.90
N GLU A 195 -10.46 2.00 22.00
CA GLU A 195 -11.84 1.63 21.65
C GLU A 195 -11.88 0.21 21.08
N ILE A 196 -10.99 -0.11 20.12
CA ILE A 196 -10.90 -1.44 19.51
C ILE A 196 -10.52 -2.50 20.54
N LEU A 197 -9.54 -2.23 21.41
CA LEU A 197 -9.14 -3.14 22.48
C LEU A 197 -10.25 -3.31 23.53
N GLY A 198 -11.07 -2.28 23.75
CA GLY A 198 -12.21 -2.28 24.68
C GLY A 198 -13.34 -3.23 24.29
N CYS A 199 -13.40 -3.66 23.01
CA CYS A 199 -14.36 -4.68 22.55
C CYS A 199 -14.04 -6.09 23.09
N CYS A 200 -12.88 -6.30 23.71
CA CYS A 200 -12.47 -7.57 24.30
C CYS A 200 -13.30 -7.92 25.54
N SER A 201 -13.90 -9.12 25.56
CA SER A 201 -14.67 -9.66 26.69
C SER A 201 -13.91 -10.69 27.54
N CYS A 202 -12.61 -10.87 27.26
CA CYS A 202 -11.76 -11.86 27.93
C CYS A 202 -11.46 -11.45 29.38
N PRO A 203 -11.34 -12.41 30.32
CA PRO A 203 -10.89 -12.13 31.69
C PRO A 203 -9.46 -11.56 31.77
N SER A 204 -8.62 -11.93 30.80
CA SER A 204 -7.31 -11.35 30.54
C SER A 204 -7.28 -10.91 29.09
N GLN A 205 -7.17 -9.61 28.85
CA GLN A 205 -7.06 -9.05 27.51
C GLN A 205 -5.73 -9.44 26.87
N PHE A 206 -5.71 -9.54 25.55
CA PHE A 206 -4.46 -9.68 24.80
C PHE A 206 -3.53 -8.50 25.11
N PRO A 207 -2.31 -8.73 25.64
CA PRO A 207 -1.46 -7.65 26.13
C PRO A 207 -0.94 -6.81 24.96
N MET A 208 -1.34 -5.53 24.93
CA MET A 208 -0.91 -4.53 23.96
C MET A 208 -0.50 -3.24 24.67
N VAL A 209 0.79 -2.91 24.65
CA VAL A 209 1.36 -1.79 25.39
C VAL A 209 1.96 -0.76 24.43
N LYS A 210 1.53 0.50 24.53
CA LYS A 210 2.10 1.60 23.75
C LYS A 210 3.56 1.85 24.17
N VAL A 211 4.46 1.86 23.21
CA VAL A 211 5.88 2.20 23.40
C VAL A 211 6.11 3.67 23.09
N SER A 212 5.64 4.12 21.92
CA SER A 212 5.66 5.51 21.47
C SER A 212 4.47 5.73 20.53
N GLU A 213 4.29 6.94 20.03
CA GLU A 213 3.28 7.21 19.00
C GLU A 213 3.45 6.23 17.83
N GLY A 214 2.33 5.60 17.42
CA GLY A 214 2.30 4.63 16.34
C GLY A 214 3.09 3.33 16.59
N LYS A 215 3.60 3.05 17.80
CA LYS A 215 4.40 1.84 18.10
C LYS A 215 3.90 1.14 19.35
N TYR A 216 3.59 -0.14 19.21
CA TYR A 216 3.01 -0.96 20.27
C TYR A 216 3.74 -2.29 20.39
N LYS A 217 3.90 -2.78 21.61
CA LYS A 217 4.35 -4.15 21.89
C LYS A 217 3.14 -5.03 22.15
N VAL A 218 3.08 -6.18 21.49
CA VAL A 218 1.95 -7.10 21.55
C VAL A 218 2.36 -8.52 21.94
N GLY A 219 1.48 -9.17 22.70
CA GLY A 219 1.63 -10.56 23.14
C GLY A 219 2.76 -10.77 24.15
N ASP A 220 2.93 -12.02 24.59
CA ASP A 220 3.96 -12.40 25.57
C ASP A 220 5.38 -12.24 25.02
N SER A 221 5.53 -12.36 23.69
CA SER A 221 6.80 -12.18 22.99
C SER A 221 7.26 -10.72 22.90
N ASN A 222 6.44 -9.75 23.35
CA ASN A 222 6.72 -8.31 23.23
C ASN A 222 7.07 -7.88 21.79
N THR A 223 6.41 -8.46 20.80
CA THR A 223 6.65 -8.15 19.39
C THR A 223 6.27 -6.70 19.10
N LEU A 224 7.18 -5.92 18.52
CA LEU A 224 6.91 -4.55 18.13
C LEU A 224 6.07 -4.52 16.85
N ILE A 225 4.96 -3.80 16.87
CA ILE A 225 4.10 -3.52 15.73
C ILE A 225 3.97 -2.02 15.52
N PHE A 226 3.81 -1.62 14.26
CA PHE A 226 3.58 -0.23 13.90
C PHE A 226 2.11 -0.06 13.55
N VAL A 227 1.51 1.01 14.07
CA VAL A 227 0.10 1.30 13.92
C VAL A 227 -0.06 2.69 13.31
N ARG A 228 -0.95 2.82 12.35
CA ARG A 228 -1.27 4.08 11.67
C ARG A 228 -2.78 4.18 11.42
N VAL A 229 -3.28 5.39 11.27
CA VAL A 229 -4.66 5.63 10.86
C VAL A 229 -4.72 5.80 9.35
N LEU A 230 -5.55 5.00 8.69
CA LEU A 230 -5.89 5.13 7.29
C LEU A 230 -7.39 5.42 7.22
N ARG A 231 -7.77 6.70 7.09
CA ARG A 231 -9.17 7.14 7.12
C ARG A 231 -9.85 6.72 8.44
N SER A 232 -10.90 5.89 8.37
CA SER A 232 -11.60 5.30 9.51
C SER A 232 -10.96 4.00 10.00
N HIS A 233 -9.93 3.48 9.32
CA HIS A 233 -9.30 2.21 9.65
C HIS A 233 -8.04 2.40 10.50
N VAL A 234 -7.92 1.63 11.58
CA VAL A 234 -6.66 1.50 12.31
C VAL A 234 -5.86 0.36 11.67
N MET A 235 -4.75 0.71 11.03
CA MET A 235 -3.90 -0.22 10.28
C MET A 235 -2.70 -0.65 11.12
N VAL A 236 -2.37 -1.93 11.05
CA VAL A 236 -1.21 -2.53 11.71
C VAL A 236 -0.24 -3.07 10.67
N ARG A 237 1.04 -2.76 10.84
CA ARG A 237 2.14 -3.33 10.09
C ARG A 237 2.83 -4.38 10.95
N VAL A 238 2.78 -5.64 10.50
CA VAL A 238 3.49 -6.77 11.11
C VAL A 238 4.30 -7.47 10.03
N GLY A 239 5.63 -7.42 10.11
CA GLY A 239 6.51 -8.06 9.11
C GLY A 239 6.32 -7.51 7.71
N GLY A 240 5.76 -8.28 6.77
CA GLY A 240 5.75 -8.02 5.32
C GLY A 240 4.48 -7.41 4.71
N GLY A 241 3.31 -7.42 5.39
CA GLY A 241 2.08 -6.77 4.89
C GLY A 241 1.36 -5.86 5.90
N TRP A 242 0.27 -5.25 5.43
CA TRP A 242 -0.70 -4.49 6.22
C TRP A 242 -1.91 -5.33 6.60
N ASP A 243 -2.45 -5.08 7.79
CA ASP A 243 -3.71 -5.62 8.27
C ASP A 243 -4.50 -4.53 9.02
N THR A 244 -5.79 -4.72 9.29
CA THR A 244 -6.52 -3.86 10.24
C THR A 244 -6.27 -4.35 11.67
N LEU A 245 -6.26 -3.45 12.65
CA LEU A 245 -6.06 -3.83 14.05
C LEU A 245 -7.13 -4.82 14.53
N GLU A 246 -8.38 -4.61 14.11
CA GLU A 246 -9.49 -5.54 14.40
C GLU A 246 -9.19 -6.95 13.88
N HIS A 247 -8.80 -7.09 12.61
CA HIS A 247 -8.54 -8.40 12.00
C HIS A 247 -7.24 -9.03 12.51
N TYR A 248 -6.26 -8.22 12.92
CA TYR A 248 -5.08 -8.70 13.65
C TYR A 248 -5.49 -9.32 14.98
N LEU A 249 -6.29 -8.61 15.77
CA LEU A 249 -6.76 -9.07 17.07
C LEU A 249 -7.72 -10.26 16.97
N ASP A 250 -8.48 -10.42 15.88
CA ASP A 250 -9.36 -11.60 15.67
C ASP A 250 -8.58 -12.93 15.68
N LYS A 251 -7.28 -12.89 15.36
CA LYS A 251 -6.40 -14.07 15.32
C LYS A 251 -5.64 -14.28 16.62
N HIS A 252 -5.63 -13.30 17.51
CA HIS A 252 -4.76 -13.24 18.67
C HIS A 252 -5.51 -13.12 20.00
N ASP A 253 -6.74 -12.61 20.00
CA ASP A 253 -7.56 -12.42 21.18
C ASP A 253 -8.55 -13.60 21.36
N PRO A 254 -8.42 -14.44 22.42
CA PRO A 254 -9.18 -15.68 22.56
C PRO A 254 -10.71 -15.55 22.49
N CYS A 255 -11.27 -14.45 23.00
CA CYS A 255 -12.72 -14.18 22.98
C CYS A 255 -13.23 -13.72 21.62
N ARG A 256 -12.34 -13.25 20.72
CA ARG A 256 -12.68 -12.86 19.34
C ARG A 256 -12.46 -14.03 18.38
N CYS A 257 -11.50 -14.92 18.68
CA CYS A 257 -11.29 -16.16 17.93
C CYS A 257 -12.52 -17.10 17.90
N ALA A 258 -13.41 -17.04 18.91
CA ALA A 258 -14.58 -17.91 19.02
C ALA A 258 -15.81 -17.43 18.20
N ALA A 259 -15.71 -16.30 17.50
CA ALA A 259 -16.79 -15.72 16.70
C ALA A 259 -16.66 -15.99 15.17
N LEU A 260 -15.71 -16.83 14.76
CA LEU A 260 -15.48 -17.26 13.37
C LEU A 260 -15.91 -18.71 13.12
#